data_AF-A0A3N5TGY0-F1
#
_entry.id   AF-A0A3N5TGY0-F1
#
_cell.length_a   1.000
_cell.length_b   1.000
_cell.length_c   1.000
_cell.angle_alpha   90.00
_cell.angle_beta   90.00
_cell.angle_gamma   90.00
#
_symmetry.space_group_name_H-M   'P 1'
#
loop_
_entity.id
_entity.type
_entity.pdbx_description
1 polymer ?
#
loop_
_entity_poly.entity_id
_entity_poly.type
_entity_poly.pdbx_seq_one_letter_code
_entity_poly.pdbx_strand_id
1 'polypeptide(L)'
;MIKSFHNILWLAAGFLFAVTACAGEPVDNPIKDKQMKQQFTTGREQSPWQGYTASAAEEQAGKSISATAITDTMERLPHLSDYTLDGLPFLAIDRQARRVVINQNLFSSLTRADATRARSGEKLVIGRITESRLLQEPWNVFAFLLESQIIETYWHIGATIKLVETKESGSIASASFSGVHTYYTNKKNEEEFKFVIRLDRKNGDIWIEGL
;
A
#
# COMPACT_ATOMS: atom_id res chain seq x y z
N MET A 1 -36.60 33.01 -65.63
CA MET A 1 -35.54 34.04 -65.65
C MET A 1 -34.35 33.48 -64.88
N ILE A 2 -33.44 32.77 -65.56
CA ILE A 2 -32.18 33.25 -66.16
C ILE A 2 -31.07 33.41 -65.10
N LYS A 3 -30.13 32.44 -65.13
CA LYS A 3 -28.65 32.49 -64.95
C LYS A 3 -28.12 33.12 -63.64
N SER A 4 -27.10 32.59 -62.97
CA SER A 4 -25.81 32.22 -63.55
C SER A 4 -24.96 31.38 -62.59
N PHE A 5 -24.22 30.44 -63.17
CA PHE A 5 -23.08 29.73 -62.62
C PHE A 5 -21.94 30.70 -62.24
N HIS A 6 -21.16 30.34 -61.21
CA HIS A 6 -19.70 30.57 -61.14
C HIS A 6 -19.01 29.37 -60.48
N ASN A 7 -18.15 28.72 -61.25
CA ASN A 7 -17.13 27.76 -60.85
C ASN A 7 -15.88 28.50 -60.37
N ILE A 8 -15.28 28.08 -59.24
CA ILE A 8 -13.83 28.15 -58.93
C ILE A 8 -13.57 26.98 -57.94
N LEU A 9 -13.04 25.83 -58.33
CA LEU A 9 -11.65 25.45 -58.70
C LEU A 9 -10.64 25.51 -57.52
N TRP A 10 -10.41 24.32 -56.94
CA TRP A 10 -9.19 23.74 -56.34
C TRP A 10 -8.14 24.60 -55.62
N LEU A 11 -7.89 24.24 -54.36
CA LEU A 11 -6.52 23.92 -53.89
C LEU A 11 -6.59 22.98 -52.68
N ALA A 12 -6.31 21.70 -52.93
CA ALA A 12 -6.02 20.72 -51.91
C ALA A 12 -4.63 21.04 -51.32
N ALA A 13 -4.59 21.70 -50.16
CA ALA A 13 -3.40 21.76 -49.35
C ALA A 13 -3.37 20.52 -48.45
N GLY A 14 -2.77 19.45 -48.97
CA GLY A 14 -2.40 18.29 -48.17
C GLY A 14 -1.33 18.70 -47.17
N PHE A 15 -1.75 19.01 -45.94
CA PHE A 15 -0.83 19.07 -44.81
C PHE A 15 -0.51 17.64 -44.38
N LEU A 16 0.58 17.08 -44.92
CA LEU A 16 1.30 16.01 -44.26
C LEU A 16 1.89 16.59 -42.96
N PHE A 17 1.16 16.46 -41.86
CA PHE A 17 1.81 16.46 -40.55
C PHE A 17 2.53 15.14 -40.43
N ALA A 18 3.84 15.16 -40.71
CA ALA A 18 4.75 14.15 -40.20
C ALA A 18 4.71 14.26 -38.66
N VAL A 19 3.83 13.48 -38.03
CA VAL A 19 3.90 13.24 -36.60
C VAL A 19 5.13 12.37 -36.41
N THR A 20 6.28 13.01 -36.19
CA THR A 20 7.45 12.34 -35.62
C THR A 20 7.01 11.89 -34.24
N ALA A 21 6.51 10.66 -34.15
CA ALA A 21 6.35 9.97 -32.90
C ALA A 21 7.76 9.80 -32.34
N CYS A 22 8.17 10.73 -31.47
CA CYS A 22 9.22 10.46 -30.52
C CYS A 22 8.72 9.26 -29.72
N ALA A 23 9.16 8.07 -30.13
CA ALA A 23 9.13 6.89 -29.31
C ALA A 23 9.96 7.24 -28.08
N GLY A 24 9.27 7.79 -27.06
CA GLY A 24 9.84 7.92 -25.73
C GLY A 24 10.31 6.54 -25.36
N GLU A 25 11.60 6.44 -25.02
CA GLU A 25 12.14 5.21 -24.47
C GLU A 25 11.21 4.76 -23.34
N PRO A 26 10.83 3.46 -23.28
CA PRO A 26 10.03 2.96 -22.19
C PRO A 26 10.79 3.33 -20.90
N VAL A 27 10.19 4.21 -20.09
CA VAL A 27 10.69 4.49 -18.75
C VAL A 27 10.67 3.15 -18.04
N ASP A 28 11.86 2.56 -17.86
CA ASP A 28 12.05 1.39 -17.02
C ASP A 28 11.46 1.75 -15.66
N ASN A 29 10.28 1.20 -15.38
CA ASN A 29 9.61 1.39 -14.11
C ASN A 29 10.02 0.18 -13.25
N PRO A 30 11.07 0.30 -12.42
CA PRO A 30 11.59 -0.82 -11.62
C PRO A 30 10.54 -1.43 -10.66
N ILE A 31 9.39 -0.76 -10.50
CA ILE A 31 8.25 -1.21 -9.70
C ILE A 31 7.40 -2.24 -10.45
N LYS A 32 7.30 -2.19 -11.79
CA LYS A 32 6.53 -3.17 -12.58
C LYS A 32 7.21 -4.55 -12.62
N ASP A 33 8.54 -4.61 -12.71
CA ASP A 33 9.27 -5.88 -12.66
C ASP A 33 9.25 -6.54 -11.27
N LYS A 34 8.99 -5.76 -10.21
CA LYS A 34 8.76 -6.26 -8.84
C LYS A 34 7.42 -6.98 -8.65
N GLN A 35 6.41 -6.76 -9.49
CA GLN A 35 5.10 -7.41 -9.37
C GLN A 35 5.13 -8.91 -9.68
N MET A 36 6.13 -9.39 -10.43
CA MET A 36 6.27 -10.81 -10.75
C MET A 36 6.88 -11.58 -9.55
N LYS A 37 6.02 -11.96 -8.59
CA LYS A 37 6.29 -12.87 -7.45
C LYS A 37 6.98 -12.23 -6.24
N GLN A 38 6.49 -11.07 -5.79
CA GLN A 38 6.94 -10.52 -4.51
C GLN A 38 6.50 -11.41 -3.34
N GLN A 39 7.49 -12.01 -2.68
CA GLN A 39 7.37 -12.66 -1.39
C GLN A 39 7.85 -11.69 -0.32
N PHE A 40 7.04 -11.51 0.72
CA PHE A 40 7.38 -10.75 1.90
C PHE A 40 7.73 -11.73 3.02
N THR A 41 8.74 -11.39 3.80
CA THR A 41 9.03 -12.06 5.06
C THR A 41 8.88 -11.01 6.13
N THR A 42 7.94 -11.22 7.04
CA THR A 42 7.75 -10.38 8.22
C THR A 42 8.15 -11.18 9.44
N GLY A 43 8.87 -10.56 10.35
CA GLY A 43 9.36 -11.20 11.56
C GLY A 43 9.39 -10.26 12.75
N ARG A 44 9.45 -10.84 13.95
CA ARG A 44 9.47 -10.09 15.20
C ARG A 44 10.63 -9.10 15.25
N GLU A 45 11.79 -9.47 14.72
CA GLU A 45 13.03 -8.68 14.68
C GLU A 45 12.92 -7.38 13.88
N GLN A 46 12.00 -7.31 12.92
CA GLN A 46 11.72 -6.11 12.11
C GLN A 46 10.53 -5.31 12.63
N SER A 47 9.84 -5.79 13.67
CA SER A 47 8.57 -5.21 14.10
C SER A 47 8.74 -3.79 14.67
N PRO A 48 8.04 -2.77 14.14
CA PRO A 48 8.00 -1.44 14.74
C PRO A 48 7.41 -1.43 16.16
N TRP A 49 6.70 -2.49 16.50
CA TRP A 49 5.94 -2.67 17.72
C TRP A 49 6.79 -3.22 18.88
N GLN A 50 8.08 -3.50 18.63
CA GLN A 50 8.99 -3.99 19.67
C GLN A 50 9.05 -3.05 20.88
N GLY A 51 8.80 -3.62 22.05
CA GLY A 51 8.81 -2.89 23.32
C GLY A 51 7.49 -2.23 23.71
N TYR A 52 6.43 -2.40 22.90
CA TYR A 52 5.08 -1.85 23.13
C TYR A 52 4.00 -2.94 23.22
N THR A 53 4.40 -4.16 23.59
CA THR A 53 3.51 -5.33 23.71
C THR A 53 3.80 -6.09 25.00
N ALA A 54 4.27 -5.41 26.05
CA ALA A 54 4.65 -6.06 27.31
C ALA A 54 3.42 -6.37 28.19
N SER A 55 2.26 -5.79 27.88
CA SER A 55 0.99 -6.07 28.53
C SER A 55 -0.16 -6.11 27.53
N ALA A 56 -1.27 -6.75 27.91
CA ALA A 56 -2.49 -6.76 27.12
C ALA A 56 -3.03 -5.33 26.85
N ALA A 57 -2.84 -4.41 27.80
CA ALA A 57 -3.24 -3.01 27.62
C ALA A 57 -2.38 -2.29 26.57
N GLU A 58 -1.07 -2.51 26.57
CA GLU A 58 -0.17 -1.97 25.55
C GLU A 58 -0.46 -2.58 24.18
N GLU A 59 -0.68 -3.89 24.10
CA GLU A 59 -1.04 -4.57 22.86
C GLU A 59 -2.36 -4.02 22.28
N GLN A 60 -3.37 -3.83 23.13
CA GLN A 60 -4.64 -3.24 22.74
C GLN A 60 -4.49 -1.79 22.29
N ALA A 61 -3.68 -0.99 22.99
CA ALA A 61 -3.38 0.39 22.59
C ALA A 61 -2.65 0.44 21.25
N GLY A 62 -1.74 -0.51 21.01
CA GLY A 62 -1.01 -0.66 19.76
C GLY A 62 -1.88 -1.00 18.56
N LYS A 63 -3.13 -1.47 18.75
CA LYS A 63 -4.07 -1.70 17.65
C LYS A 63 -4.52 -0.41 16.98
N SER A 64 -4.44 0.74 17.66
CA SER A 64 -4.79 2.04 17.09
C SER A 64 -3.54 2.91 16.94
N ILE A 65 -3.28 3.36 15.72
CA ILE A 65 -2.09 4.12 15.33
C ILE A 65 -2.53 5.56 15.09
N SER A 66 -2.02 6.47 15.90
CA SER A 66 -2.35 7.89 15.75
C SER A 66 -1.62 8.51 14.56
N ALA A 67 -2.36 9.30 13.78
CA ALA A 67 -1.78 10.23 12.83
C ALA A 67 -1.26 11.47 13.56
N THR A 68 0.04 11.77 13.40
CA THR A 68 0.66 12.99 13.96
C THR A 68 1.75 13.51 13.03
N ALA A 69 2.21 14.74 13.26
CA ALA A 69 3.44 15.23 12.66
C ALA A 69 4.64 14.41 13.15
N ILE A 70 5.44 13.89 12.21
CA ILE A 70 6.68 13.18 12.52
C ILE A 70 7.81 14.22 12.62
N THR A 71 8.54 14.20 13.74
CA THR A 71 9.69 15.07 14.00
C THR A 71 11.02 14.33 13.80
N ASP A 72 12.12 15.06 13.80
CA ASP A 72 13.49 14.53 13.75
C ASP A 72 13.90 13.77 15.02
N THR A 73 13.25 14.06 16.15
CA THR A 73 13.45 13.35 17.42
C THR A 73 12.84 11.94 17.44
N MET A 74 12.00 11.59 16.46
CA MET A 74 11.38 10.27 16.37
C MET A 74 12.28 9.31 15.59
N GLU A 75 12.32 8.05 16.05
CA GLU A 75 13.15 7.03 15.44
C GLU A 75 12.53 6.55 14.12
N ARG A 76 13.38 6.37 13.11
CA ARG A 76 13.03 5.78 11.81
C ARG A 76 13.64 4.38 11.73
N LEU A 77 12.85 3.43 11.23
CA LEU A 77 13.32 2.07 11.02
C LEU A 77 14.04 1.95 9.68
N PRO A 78 15.29 1.44 9.64
CA PRO A 78 16.06 1.37 8.41
C PRO A 78 15.37 0.58 7.29
N HIS A 79 14.69 -0.52 7.60
CA HIS A 79 14.00 -1.32 6.59
C HIS A 79 12.72 -0.67 6.03
N LEU A 80 12.26 0.44 6.63
CA LEU A 80 11.13 1.23 6.14
C LEU A 80 11.57 2.56 5.53
N SER A 81 12.87 2.78 5.31
CA SER A 81 13.40 4.07 4.82
C SER A 81 12.87 4.45 3.44
N ASP A 82 12.49 3.46 2.63
CA ASP A 82 12.01 3.68 1.27
C ASP A 82 10.55 4.18 1.24
N TYR A 83 9.80 3.98 2.33
CA TYR A 83 8.42 4.43 2.46
C TYR A 83 8.36 5.90 2.87
N THR A 84 8.63 6.75 1.88
CA THR A 84 8.60 8.21 2.00
C THR A 84 7.86 8.85 0.84
N LEU A 85 7.34 10.05 1.05
CA LEU A 85 6.86 10.94 -0.01
C LEU A 85 7.46 12.32 0.22
N ASP A 86 8.21 12.84 -0.76
CA ASP A 86 9.00 14.08 -0.63
C ASP A 86 9.91 14.10 0.62
N GLY A 87 10.47 12.93 0.98
CA GLY A 87 11.30 12.77 2.18
C GLY A 87 10.53 12.72 3.50
N LEU A 88 9.20 12.87 3.48
CA LEU A 88 8.35 12.63 4.64
C LEU A 88 8.18 11.13 4.85
N PRO A 89 8.60 10.56 5.99
CA PRO A 89 8.41 9.14 6.26
C PRO A 89 6.93 8.84 6.49
N PHE A 90 6.49 7.64 6.13
CA PHE A 90 5.12 7.20 6.39
C PHE A 90 4.89 6.92 7.89
N LEU A 91 5.90 6.33 8.55
CA LEU A 91 5.84 5.86 9.94
C LEU A 91 7.09 6.27 10.71
N ALA A 92 6.93 6.52 12.01
CA ALA A 92 8.03 6.69 12.94
C ALA A 92 7.69 6.10 14.32
N ILE A 93 8.72 5.92 15.15
CA ILE A 93 8.59 5.48 16.52
C ILE A 93 8.85 6.66 17.47
N ASP A 94 7.84 7.01 18.25
CA ASP A 94 7.90 7.99 19.32
C ASP A 94 8.26 7.26 20.62
N ARG A 95 9.57 7.13 20.88
CA ARG A 95 10.11 6.44 22.06
C ARG A 95 9.74 7.13 23.37
N GLN A 96 9.60 8.46 23.35
CA GLN A 96 9.25 9.26 24.52
C GLN A 96 7.80 8.98 24.95
N ALA A 97 6.87 9.00 24.00
CA ALA A 97 5.47 8.67 24.26
C ALA A 97 5.15 7.17 24.17
N ARG A 98 6.17 6.33 23.98
CA ARG A 98 6.09 4.87 23.85
C ARG A 98 5.02 4.41 22.84
N ARG A 99 5.07 4.92 21.61
CA ARG A 99 4.08 4.61 20.57
C ARG A 99 4.69 4.60 19.18
N VAL A 100 4.01 3.92 18.27
CA VAL A 100 4.24 4.03 16.83
C VAL A 100 3.22 5.02 16.27
N VAL A 101 3.65 5.84 15.33
CA VAL A 101 2.81 6.87 14.73
C VAL A 101 2.87 6.82 13.21
N ILE A 102 1.78 7.26 12.58
CA ILE A 102 1.71 7.46 11.14
C ILE A 102 1.74 8.95 10.82
N ASN A 103 2.26 9.32 9.64
CA ASN A 103 2.35 10.70 9.22
C ASN A 103 0.96 11.27 8.90
N GLN A 104 0.52 12.27 9.67
CA GLN A 104 -0.79 12.91 9.49
C GLN A 104 -1.00 13.60 8.14
N ASN A 105 0.08 13.98 7.45
CA ASN A 105 0.00 14.61 6.14
C ASN A 105 -0.29 13.59 5.03
N LEU A 106 -0.09 12.30 5.32
CA LEU A 106 -0.18 11.21 4.34
C LEU A 106 -1.36 10.26 4.63
N PHE A 107 -1.69 10.07 5.91
CA PHE A 107 -2.71 9.14 6.38
C PHE A 107 -3.58 9.75 7.48
N SER A 108 -4.81 9.23 7.61
CA SER A 108 -5.56 9.32 8.87
C SER A 108 -4.94 8.43 9.93
N SER A 109 -5.48 8.45 11.15
CA SER A 109 -5.22 7.36 12.10
C SER A 109 -5.56 6.02 11.45
N LEU A 110 -4.75 5.01 11.77
CA LEU A 110 -4.87 3.66 11.22
C LEU A 110 -5.15 2.65 12.33
N THR A 111 -5.73 1.51 11.96
CA THR A 111 -5.96 0.36 12.82
C THR A 111 -5.11 -0.80 12.33
N ARG A 112 -4.47 -1.50 13.25
CA ARG A 112 -3.78 -2.75 12.93
C ARG A 112 -4.80 -3.86 12.72
N ALA A 113 -4.83 -4.43 11.53
CA ALA A 113 -5.78 -5.47 11.16
C ALA A 113 -5.09 -6.84 11.17
N ASP A 114 -5.70 -7.82 11.86
CA ASP A 114 -5.20 -9.18 11.92
C ASP A 114 -5.69 -10.00 10.70
N ALA A 115 -4.81 -10.15 9.72
CA ALA A 115 -5.11 -10.91 8.51
C ALA A 115 -5.12 -12.43 8.75
N THR A 116 -4.51 -12.93 9.83
CA THR A 116 -4.48 -14.37 10.12
C THR A 116 -5.82 -14.90 10.63
N ARG A 117 -6.69 -13.99 11.11
CA ARG A 117 -8.03 -14.33 11.64
C ARG A 117 -9.19 -13.80 10.83
N ALA A 118 -8.92 -13.07 9.76
CA ALA A 118 -9.95 -12.53 8.89
C ALA A 118 -10.75 -13.67 8.27
N ARG A 119 -12.04 -13.75 8.59
CA ARG A 119 -12.93 -14.76 8.02
C ARG A 119 -13.21 -14.44 6.55
N SER A 120 -13.57 -15.45 5.76
CA SER A 120 -13.94 -15.25 4.35
C SER A 120 -15.06 -14.20 4.23
N GLY A 121 -14.81 -13.14 3.46
CA GLY A 121 -15.71 -11.99 3.28
C GLY A 121 -15.75 -10.98 4.45
N GLU A 122 -15.03 -11.22 5.55
CA GLU A 122 -14.94 -10.26 6.65
C GLU A 122 -14.09 -9.07 6.25
N LYS A 123 -14.70 -7.88 6.34
CA LYS A 123 -14.04 -6.60 6.06
C LYS A 123 -13.45 -6.02 7.34
N LEU A 124 -12.12 -5.87 7.40
CA LEU A 124 -11.41 -5.19 8.48
C LEU A 124 -10.86 -3.85 7.98
N VAL A 125 -11.39 -2.75 8.52
CA VAL A 125 -11.00 -1.39 8.10
C VAL A 125 -9.66 -1.02 8.73
N ILE A 126 -8.73 -0.54 7.90
CA ILE A 126 -7.42 -0.06 8.34
C ILE A 126 -7.45 1.44 8.57
N GLY A 127 -7.96 2.22 7.63
CA GLY A 127 -7.97 3.68 7.73
C GLY A 127 -8.04 4.34 6.37
N ARG A 128 -7.41 5.52 6.22
CA ARG A 128 -7.49 6.32 4.99
C ARG A 128 -6.16 6.96 4.63
N ILE A 129 -5.88 7.01 3.33
CA ILE A 129 -4.86 7.86 2.72
C ILE A 129 -5.43 9.27 2.51
N THR A 130 -4.75 10.29 3.03
CA THR A 130 -5.16 11.69 2.87
C THR A 130 -4.43 12.39 1.73
N GLU A 131 -3.25 11.90 1.34
CA GLU A 131 -2.46 12.43 0.24
C GLU A 131 -2.77 11.74 -1.09
N SER A 132 -3.32 12.51 -2.03
CA SER A 132 -3.75 12.05 -3.35
C SER A 132 -2.67 11.36 -4.19
N ARG A 133 -1.41 11.75 -4.05
CA ARG A 133 -0.29 11.13 -4.80
C ARG A 133 -0.08 9.67 -4.43
N LEU A 134 -0.27 9.32 -3.15
CA LEU A 134 -0.19 7.93 -2.69
C LEU A 134 -1.32 7.05 -3.26
N LEU A 135 -2.47 7.65 -3.63
CA LEU A 135 -3.56 6.91 -4.29
C LEU A 135 -3.17 6.40 -5.68
N GLN A 136 -2.18 7.03 -6.32
CA GLN A 136 -1.64 6.62 -7.62
C GLN A 136 -0.57 5.51 -7.50
N GLU A 137 -0.11 5.22 -6.28
CA GLU A 137 0.92 4.21 -5.99
C GLU A 137 0.39 3.12 -5.04
N PRO A 138 -0.70 2.41 -5.38
CA PRO A 138 -1.32 1.45 -4.48
C PRO A 138 -0.36 0.35 -4.03
N TRP A 139 0.57 -0.05 -4.90
CA TRP A 139 1.55 -1.08 -4.56
C TRP A 139 2.50 -0.64 -3.46
N ASN A 140 2.98 0.60 -3.52
CA ASN A 140 3.85 1.18 -2.49
C ASN A 140 3.14 1.19 -1.14
N VAL A 141 1.86 1.54 -1.12
CA VAL A 141 1.01 1.47 0.08
C VAL A 141 0.84 0.02 0.57
N PHE A 142 0.52 -0.93 -0.31
CA PHE A 142 0.31 -2.32 0.09
C PHE A 142 1.57 -2.96 0.67
N ALA A 143 2.73 -2.75 0.04
CA ALA A 143 4.02 -3.21 0.55
C ALA A 143 4.32 -2.57 1.91
N PHE A 144 4.13 -1.25 2.05
CA PHE A 144 4.27 -0.55 3.32
C PHE A 144 3.42 -1.16 4.43
N LEU A 145 2.13 -1.41 4.19
CA LEU A 145 1.21 -1.95 5.20
C LEU A 145 1.64 -3.34 5.72
N LEU A 146 2.24 -4.16 4.86
CA LEU A 146 2.76 -5.48 5.21
C LEU A 146 4.09 -5.37 5.96
N GLU A 147 5.07 -4.64 5.43
CA GLU A 147 6.42 -4.55 6.02
C GLU A 147 6.42 -3.79 7.34
N SER A 148 5.57 -2.76 7.48
CA SER A 148 5.36 -2.06 8.75
C SER A 148 4.51 -2.86 9.76
N GLN A 149 3.96 -4.00 9.36
CA GLN A 149 3.10 -4.85 10.19
C GLN A 149 1.86 -4.11 10.73
N ILE A 150 1.36 -3.14 9.96
CA ILE A 150 0.02 -2.56 10.17
C ILE A 150 -1.02 -3.63 9.85
N ILE A 151 -0.79 -4.41 8.79
CA ILE A 151 -1.47 -5.69 8.61
C ILE A 151 -0.65 -6.75 9.35
N GLU A 152 -1.24 -7.29 10.41
CA GLU A 152 -0.61 -8.36 11.19
C GLU A 152 -0.80 -9.68 10.47
N THR A 153 0.33 -10.32 10.15
CA THR A 153 0.38 -11.57 9.39
C THR A 153 0.94 -12.73 10.21
N TYR A 154 1.28 -12.52 11.48
CA TYR A 154 1.76 -13.54 12.41
C TYR A 154 1.54 -13.10 13.86
N TRP A 155 1.56 -14.04 14.82
CA TRP A 155 1.45 -13.72 16.25
C TRP A 155 2.77 -13.81 17.01
N HIS A 156 3.64 -14.79 16.71
CA HIS A 156 4.84 -15.05 17.52
C HIS A 156 6.17 -14.79 16.80
N ILE A 157 6.41 -15.46 15.67
CA ILE A 157 7.73 -15.48 15.03
C ILE A 157 7.75 -14.63 13.77
N GLY A 158 6.92 -15.00 12.82
CA GLY A 158 6.93 -14.39 11.51
C GLY A 158 6.01 -15.10 10.53
N ALA A 159 5.94 -14.55 9.34
CA ALA A 159 5.21 -15.12 8.22
C ALA A 159 5.96 -14.97 6.91
N THR A 160 5.69 -15.91 6.01
CA THR A 160 6.01 -15.76 4.59
C THR A 160 4.71 -15.47 3.86
N ILE A 161 4.66 -14.33 3.16
CA ILE A 161 3.48 -13.85 2.44
C ILE A 161 3.84 -13.78 0.96
N LYS A 162 2.96 -14.26 0.09
CA LYS A 162 3.13 -14.26 -1.36
C LYS A 162 2.01 -13.45 -2.00
N LEU A 163 2.40 -12.51 -2.85
CA LEU A 163 1.46 -11.87 -3.76
C LEU A 163 0.90 -12.92 -4.74
N VAL A 164 -0.43 -13.02 -4.80
CA VAL A 164 -1.15 -13.93 -5.70
C VAL A 164 -1.61 -13.18 -6.94
N GLU A 165 -2.21 -12.01 -6.75
CA GLU A 165 -2.80 -11.23 -7.83
C GLU A 165 -2.85 -9.74 -7.47
N THR A 166 -2.70 -8.87 -8.46
CA THR A 166 -3.08 -7.46 -8.35
C THR A 166 -4.17 -7.15 -9.35
N LYS A 167 -5.17 -6.37 -8.95
CA LYS A 167 -6.25 -5.93 -9.83
C LYS A 167 -6.56 -4.48 -9.60
N GLU A 168 -6.69 -3.74 -10.69
CA GLU A 168 -7.23 -2.38 -10.71
C GLU A 168 -8.54 -2.38 -11.47
N SER A 169 -9.61 -1.90 -10.84
CA SER A 169 -10.95 -1.84 -11.43
C SER A 169 -11.69 -0.60 -10.96
N GLY A 170 -11.91 0.35 -11.88
CA GLY A 170 -12.52 1.63 -11.55
C GLY A 170 -11.70 2.40 -10.51
N SER A 171 -12.33 2.78 -9.39
CA SER A 171 -11.63 3.44 -8.29
C SER A 171 -10.93 2.47 -7.33
N ILE A 172 -11.08 1.16 -7.49
CA ILE A 172 -10.53 0.18 -6.54
C ILE A 172 -9.23 -0.41 -7.08
N ALA A 173 -8.15 -0.23 -6.31
CA ALA A 173 -6.95 -1.03 -6.43
C ALA A 173 -6.99 -2.16 -5.39
N SER A 174 -6.53 -3.35 -5.76
CA SER A 174 -6.52 -4.50 -4.87
C SER A 174 -5.32 -5.41 -5.11
N ALA A 175 -4.86 -6.04 -4.04
CA ALA A 175 -3.83 -7.07 -4.08
C ALA A 175 -4.21 -8.24 -3.19
N SER A 176 -4.26 -9.44 -3.79
CA SER A 176 -4.56 -10.70 -3.14
C SER A 176 -3.28 -11.35 -2.65
N PHE A 177 -3.28 -11.80 -1.41
CA PHE A 177 -2.13 -12.43 -0.77
C PHE A 177 -2.52 -13.78 -0.18
N SER A 178 -1.54 -14.68 -0.16
CA SER A 178 -1.58 -15.92 0.61
C SER A 178 -0.31 -16.03 1.42
N GLY A 179 -0.38 -16.64 2.60
CA GLY A 179 0.79 -16.76 3.44
C GLY A 179 0.71 -17.93 4.39
N VAL A 180 1.82 -18.16 5.06
CA VAL A 180 1.96 -19.14 6.15
C VAL A 180 2.61 -18.43 7.32
N HIS A 181 1.98 -18.46 8.48
CA HIS A 181 2.55 -17.92 9.71
C HIS A 181 3.03 -19.05 10.61
N THR A 182 4.19 -18.84 11.24
CA THR A 182 4.79 -19.83 12.14
C THR A 182 4.65 -19.38 13.59
N TYR A 183 4.18 -20.27 14.46
CA TYR A 183 4.05 -20.03 15.89
C TYR A 183 4.38 -21.27 16.72
N TYR A 184 4.72 -21.06 18.00
CA TYR A 184 5.06 -22.11 18.96
C TYR A 184 4.10 -22.09 20.14
N THR A 185 3.63 -23.28 20.52
CA THR A 185 2.89 -23.53 21.78
C THR A 185 3.70 -24.52 22.64
N ASN A 186 3.93 -25.73 22.11
CA ASN A 186 4.89 -26.72 22.61
C ASN A 186 5.77 -27.33 21.49
N LYS A 187 5.37 -27.08 20.23
CA LYS A 187 6.03 -27.49 18.99
C LYS A 187 5.87 -26.38 17.97
N LYS A 188 6.65 -26.43 16.89
CA LYS A 188 6.46 -25.57 15.72
C LYS A 188 5.11 -25.89 15.08
N ASN A 189 4.28 -24.88 14.87
CA ASN A 189 3.05 -24.97 14.09
C ASN A 189 3.12 -23.96 12.94
N GLU A 190 2.48 -24.32 11.84
CA GLU A 190 2.34 -23.50 10.65
C GLU A 190 0.86 -23.45 10.30
N GLU A 191 0.35 -22.27 9.96
CA GLU A 191 -1.04 -22.07 9.58
C GLU A 191 -1.12 -21.14 8.38
N GLU A 192 -1.93 -21.55 7.40
CA GLU A 192 -2.15 -20.81 6.17
C GLU A 192 -3.20 -19.71 6.37
N PHE A 193 -3.03 -18.59 5.68
CA PHE A 193 -4.01 -17.51 5.64
C PHE A 193 -4.05 -16.87 4.25
N LYS A 194 -5.19 -16.26 3.92
CA LYS A 194 -5.43 -15.58 2.65
C LYS A 194 -6.30 -14.35 2.88
N PHE A 195 -5.96 -13.27 2.19
CA PHE A 195 -6.67 -12.00 2.30
C PHE A 195 -6.43 -11.13 1.07
N VAL A 196 -7.27 -10.12 0.88
CA VAL A 196 -7.10 -9.07 -0.11
C VAL A 196 -6.95 -7.74 0.60
N ILE A 197 -5.93 -6.97 0.23
CA ILE A 197 -5.87 -5.54 0.57
C ILE A 197 -6.61 -4.77 -0.52
N ARG A 198 -7.47 -3.85 -0.13
CA ARG A 198 -8.19 -2.96 -1.05
C ARG A 198 -7.94 -1.50 -0.69
N LEU A 199 -7.83 -0.67 -1.72
CA LEU A 199 -7.75 0.77 -1.66
C LEU A 199 -8.82 1.37 -2.58
N ASP A 200 -9.68 2.22 -2.03
CA ASP A 200 -10.55 3.07 -2.84
C ASP A 200 -9.86 4.41 -3.13
N ARG A 201 -9.44 4.60 -4.37
CA ARG A 201 -8.76 5.82 -4.87
C ARG A 201 -9.67 7.05 -4.85
N LYS A 202 -10.98 6.91 -4.67
CA LYS A 202 -11.89 8.07 -4.62
C LYS A 202 -11.83 8.77 -3.27
N ASN A 203 -11.81 8.00 -2.18
CA ASN A 203 -11.89 8.53 -0.82
C ASN A 203 -10.67 8.17 0.04
N GLY A 204 -9.74 7.37 -0.48
CA GLY A 204 -8.53 6.93 0.18
C GLY A 204 -8.72 5.79 1.18
N ASP A 205 -9.92 5.22 1.33
CA ASP A 205 -10.18 4.19 2.32
C ASP A 205 -9.38 2.92 2.02
N ILE A 206 -8.77 2.35 3.05
CA ILE A 206 -8.00 1.11 3.04
C ILE A 206 -8.67 0.09 3.94
N TRP A 207 -8.81 -1.14 3.46
CA TRP A 207 -9.27 -2.27 4.26
C TRP A 207 -8.68 -3.58 3.77
N ILE A 208 -8.77 -4.61 4.61
CA ILE A 208 -8.56 -5.99 4.18
C ILE A 208 -9.86 -6.78 4.18
N GLU A 209 -9.89 -7.84 3.38
CA GLU A 209 -10.98 -8.80 3.29
C GLU A 209 -10.40 -10.21 3.36
N GLY A 210 -10.90 -11.07 4.25
CA GLY A 210 -10.48 -12.47 4.31
C GLY A 210 -10.97 -13.25 3.08
N LEU A 211 -10.18 -14.22 2.61
CA LEU A 211 -10.52 -15.07 1.46
C LEU A 211 -10.87 -16.50 1.88
#